data_AF-A0A2G3J9Y3-F1
#
_entry.id   AF-A0A2G3J9Y3-F1
#
_cell.length_a   1.000
_cell.length_b   1.000
_cell.length_c   1.000
_cell.angle_alpha   90.00
_cell.angle_beta   90.00
_cell.angle_gamma   90.00
#
_symmetry.space_group_name_H-M   'P 1'
#
loop_
_entity.id
_entity.type
_entity.pdbx_description
1 polymer ?
#
loop_
_entity_poly.entity_id
_entity_poly.type
_entity_poly.pdbx_seq_one_letter_code
_entity_poly.pdbx_strand_id
1 'polypeptide(L)'
;MKYESSDSSGLQAPFRGKLKEEQKKTNTSNYQTRKANFKLDKDVILAESTKTQFDECLAKLRFHKTIYSDWGFSSVDPLGMSTILNFYGPPGTGKTLAAEALAGTLDLPFIQLGIAELESKFMGDTAKNIQAAFEAARESSAVIFFDEADTLLGKRLSSVTQGVDNEVNAMRSTLLIELERFDGIAIFATNFAKNYDEAFRSRISHHIKFDLPDFAARKRMWDRMLVKGIPIAGERGLLIENCSELSDGFSGREIRTCMRLSLPKALLAAESLGLDAKLSIEHLESAIKQIRNANAEVACGGTRRQSIGDAIASKKLLGIN
;
A
#
# COMPACT_ATOMS: atom_id res chain seq x y z
N MET A 1 -15.85 16.20 -10.49
CA MET A 1 -16.92 16.26 -9.48
C MET A 1 -16.29 16.36 -8.10
N LYS A 2 -16.58 17.44 -7.37
CA LYS A 2 -16.18 17.61 -5.97
C LYS A 2 -16.97 16.63 -5.12
N TYR A 3 -16.33 15.96 -4.17
CA TYR A 3 -17.02 15.25 -3.10
C TYR A 3 -17.72 16.33 -2.25
N GLU A 4 -18.98 16.65 -2.58
CA GLU A 4 -19.81 17.42 -1.67
C GLU A 4 -20.06 16.56 -0.43
N SER A 5 -19.88 17.21 0.72
CA SER A 5 -20.14 16.71 2.06
C SER A 5 -21.57 16.22 2.18
N SER A 6 -21.80 14.98 1.77
CA SER A 6 -22.99 14.21 2.10
C SER A 6 -22.65 13.44 3.36
N ASP A 7 -23.25 13.89 4.46
CA ASP A 7 -23.46 13.18 5.73
C ASP A 7 -22.52 12.00 6.03
N SER A 8 -21.50 12.28 6.84
CA SER A 8 -20.65 11.25 7.48
C SER A 8 -21.39 10.42 8.54
N SER A 9 -22.72 10.53 8.64
CA SER A 9 -23.57 9.84 9.62
C SER A 9 -24.03 8.44 9.17
N GLY A 10 -23.78 8.05 7.91
CA GLY A 10 -24.28 6.81 7.31
C GLY A 10 -23.27 5.69 7.06
N LEU A 11 -21.98 5.87 7.38
CA LEU A 11 -20.97 4.83 7.17
C LEU A 11 -21.02 3.80 8.32
N GLN A 12 -21.73 2.69 8.13
CA GLN A 12 -21.64 1.53 9.01
C GLN A 12 -20.70 0.49 8.40
N ALA A 13 -19.46 0.45 8.87
CA ALA A 13 -18.55 -0.66 8.60
C ALA A 13 -19.14 -1.98 9.18
N PRO A 14 -18.80 -3.15 8.62
CA PRO A 14 -19.54 -4.40 8.85
C PRO A 14 -19.48 -4.98 10.27
N PHE A 15 -18.78 -4.34 11.22
CA PHE A 15 -18.53 -4.88 12.56
C PHE A 15 -19.81 -5.28 13.33
N ARG A 16 -19.98 -6.58 13.61
CA ARG A 16 -20.89 -7.03 14.67
C ARG A 16 -20.30 -6.73 16.06
N GLY A 17 -20.64 -5.56 16.61
CA GLY A 17 -20.38 -5.27 18.02
C GLY A 17 -20.99 -3.94 18.44
N LYS A 18 -21.79 -3.94 19.52
CA LYS A 18 -22.16 -2.68 20.19
C LYS A 18 -20.86 -2.01 20.62
N LEU A 19 -20.66 -0.75 20.22
CA LEU A 19 -19.72 0.16 20.88
C LEU A 19 -20.11 0.20 22.36
N LYS A 20 -19.44 -0.61 23.18
CA LYS A 20 -19.50 -0.48 24.63
C LYS A 20 -18.35 0.43 25.02
N GLU A 21 -18.69 1.67 25.37
CA GLU A 21 -17.84 2.48 26.23
C GLU A 21 -17.72 1.76 27.58
N GLU A 22 -16.70 0.92 27.72
CA GLU A 22 -16.23 0.49 29.03
C GLU A 22 -14.78 0.04 28.90
N GLN A 23 -13.89 0.82 29.50
CA GLN A 23 -12.48 0.49 29.68
C GLN A 23 -12.35 -0.78 30.51
N LYS A 24 -12.33 -1.95 29.86
CA LYS A 24 -11.74 -3.16 30.44
C LYS A 24 -10.36 -3.33 29.83
N LYS A 25 -9.33 -3.08 30.64
CA LYS A 25 -7.95 -3.50 30.38
C LYS A 25 -7.91 -5.04 30.37
N THR A 26 -8.24 -5.65 29.26
CA THR A 26 -7.82 -7.02 28.93
C THR A 26 -6.43 -6.94 28.33
N ASN A 27 -5.50 -7.61 28.99
CA ASN A 27 -4.07 -7.57 28.71
C ASN A 27 -3.75 -8.50 27.52
N THR A 28 -4.34 -8.27 26.35
CA THR A 28 -4.41 -9.32 25.30
C THR A 28 -4.33 -8.80 23.86
N SER A 29 -3.36 -7.93 23.55
CA SER A 29 -2.61 -7.95 22.28
C SER A 29 -1.61 -6.78 22.26
N ASN A 30 -0.33 -7.05 21.96
CA ASN A 30 0.71 -6.02 21.85
C ASN A 30 0.63 -5.20 20.54
N TYR A 31 -0.50 -5.27 19.82
CA TYR A 31 -0.68 -4.56 18.56
C TYR A 31 -1.26 -3.18 18.82
N GLN A 32 -0.45 -2.15 18.62
CA GLN A 32 -0.87 -0.76 18.78
C GLN A 32 -1.80 -0.37 17.62
N THR A 33 -3.04 -0.05 17.96
CA THR A 33 -3.98 0.62 17.07
C THR A 33 -3.56 2.08 16.94
N ARG A 34 -3.62 2.63 15.72
CA ARG A 34 -3.41 4.06 15.49
C ARG A 34 -4.60 4.69 14.81
N LYS A 35 -4.79 5.99 15.03
CA LYS A 35 -5.74 6.78 14.24
C LYS A 35 -5.17 6.97 12.83
N ALA A 36 -6.00 6.73 11.81
CA ALA A 36 -5.62 7.02 10.43
C ALA A 36 -5.50 8.53 10.21
N ASN A 37 -4.36 8.97 9.67
CA ASN A 37 -4.08 10.40 9.52
C ASN A 37 -4.41 10.95 8.13
N PHE A 38 -4.76 10.07 7.19
CA PHE A 38 -4.95 10.41 5.79
C PHE A 38 -6.37 10.07 5.33
N LYS A 39 -6.85 10.75 4.29
CA LYS A 39 -8.11 10.45 3.60
C LYS A 39 -7.91 10.28 2.11
N LEU A 40 -8.74 9.47 1.46
CA LEU A 40 -8.59 9.13 0.03
C LEU A 40 -8.76 10.35 -0.88
N ASP A 41 -9.76 11.18 -0.58
CA ASP A 41 -10.11 12.38 -1.35
C ASP A 41 -9.06 13.49 -1.23
N LYS A 42 -8.43 13.60 -0.05
CA LYS A 42 -7.49 14.66 0.28
C LYS A 42 -6.05 14.26 0.05
N ASP A 43 -5.62 13.09 0.47
CA ASP A 43 -4.19 12.78 0.63
C ASP A 43 -3.61 11.85 -0.42
N VAL A 44 -4.47 11.20 -1.22
CA VAL A 44 -4.07 10.23 -2.25
C VAL A 44 -4.45 10.73 -3.64
N ILE A 45 -3.51 10.66 -4.57
CA ILE A 45 -3.76 10.93 -5.99
C ILE A 45 -3.82 9.58 -6.69
N LEU A 46 -5.02 9.18 -7.07
CA LEU A 46 -5.28 7.92 -7.78
C LEU A 46 -5.51 8.19 -9.28
N ALA A 47 -5.15 7.18 -10.08
CA ALA A 47 -5.62 7.06 -11.46
C ALA A 47 -7.14 6.85 -11.46
N GLU A 48 -7.80 7.20 -12.56
CA GLU A 48 -9.26 7.12 -12.66
C GLU A 48 -9.77 5.68 -12.48
N SER A 49 -9.11 4.69 -13.11
CA SER A 49 -9.43 3.27 -12.98
C SER A 49 -9.35 2.78 -11.53
N THR A 50 -8.26 3.11 -10.83
CA THR A 50 -8.07 2.77 -9.42
C THR A 50 -9.11 3.46 -8.55
N LYS A 51 -9.44 4.72 -8.85
CA LYS A 51 -10.48 5.46 -8.12
C LYS A 51 -11.84 4.79 -8.24
N THR A 52 -12.25 4.38 -9.43
CA THR A 52 -13.51 3.66 -9.64
C THR A 52 -13.58 2.38 -8.80
N GLN A 53 -12.48 1.61 -8.73
CA GLN A 53 -12.41 0.41 -7.88
C GLN A 53 -12.56 0.73 -6.39
N PHE A 54 -11.98 1.84 -5.93
CA PHE A 54 -12.18 2.31 -4.55
C PHE A 54 -13.63 2.76 -4.31
N ASP A 55 -14.24 3.46 -5.27
CA ASP A 55 -15.61 3.95 -5.14
C ASP A 55 -16.61 2.77 -5.09
N GLU A 56 -16.41 1.72 -5.89
CA GLU A 56 -17.16 0.46 -5.82
C GLU A 56 -17.00 -0.25 -4.46
N CYS A 57 -15.76 -0.35 -3.97
CA CYS A 57 -15.47 -0.93 -2.66
C CYS A 57 -16.14 -0.14 -1.52
N LEU A 58 -16.05 1.20 -1.56
CA LEU A 58 -16.69 2.08 -0.59
C LEU A 58 -18.22 1.99 -0.66
N ALA A 59 -18.80 1.84 -1.86
CA ALA A 59 -20.23 1.63 -2.02
C ALA A 59 -20.66 0.32 -1.35
N LYS A 60 -19.92 -0.78 -1.54
CA LYS A 60 -20.19 -2.05 -0.84
C LYS A 60 -20.23 -1.87 0.68
N LEU A 61 -19.24 -1.18 1.24
CA LEU A 61 -19.15 -0.92 2.67
C LEU A 61 -20.31 -0.03 3.16
N ARG A 62 -20.63 1.04 2.44
CA ARG A 62 -21.71 1.97 2.79
C ARG A 62 -23.09 1.33 2.75
N PHE A 63 -23.37 0.56 1.71
CA PHE A 63 -24.68 -0.07 1.51
C PHE A 63 -24.80 -1.46 2.14
N HIS A 64 -23.79 -1.88 2.92
CA HIS A 64 -23.75 -3.21 3.54
C HIS A 64 -25.02 -3.53 4.34
N LYS A 65 -25.46 -2.61 5.22
CA LYS A 65 -26.69 -2.81 6.01
C LYS A 65 -27.90 -3.04 5.10
N THR A 66 -28.06 -2.22 4.08
CA THR A 66 -29.19 -2.33 3.15
C THR A 66 -29.17 -3.66 2.40
N ILE A 67 -28.01 -4.06 1.89
CA ILE A 67 -27.87 -5.31 1.12
C ILE A 67 -28.10 -6.54 2.02
N TYR A 68 -27.41 -6.63 3.16
CA TYR A 68 -27.39 -7.85 3.97
C TYR A 68 -28.50 -7.94 5.00
N SER A 69 -28.95 -6.81 5.56
CA SER A 69 -30.01 -6.76 6.56
C SER A 69 -31.36 -6.41 5.93
N ASP A 70 -31.48 -5.26 5.29
CA ASP A 70 -32.79 -4.76 4.82
C ASP A 70 -33.34 -5.59 3.66
N TRP A 71 -32.48 -6.02 2.73
CA TRP A 71 -32.84 -6.91 1.61
C TRP A 71 -32.68 -8.39 1.96
N GLY A 72 -32.13 -8.72 3.13
CA GLY A 72 -32.02 -10.09 3.62
C GLY A 72 -31.01 -10.97 2.89
N PHE A 73 -30.06 -10.41 2.14
CA PHE A 73 -29.06 -11.21 1.40
C PHE A 73 -28.19 -12.10 2.31
N SER A 74 -28.11 -11.76 3.60
CA SER A 74 -27.45 -12.58 4.63
C SER A 74 -28.00 -14.01 4.74
N SER A 75 -29.21 -14.29 4.27
CA SER A 75 -29.77 -15.66 4.27
C SER A 75 -29.08 -16.61 3.29
N VAL A 76 -28.46 -16.08 2.24
CA VAL A 76 -27.75 -16.87 1.21
C VAL A 76 -26.24 -16.64 1.24
N ASP A 77 -25.79 -15.50 1.75
CA ASP A 77 -24.38 -15.15 1.94
C ASP A 77 -24.11 -14.67 3.38
N PRO A 78 -24.00 -15.59 4.34
CA PRO A 78 -23.69 -15.24 5.73
C PRO A 78 -22.23 -14.78 5.93
N LEU A 79 -21.35 -14.99 4.94
CA LEU A 79 -19.92 -14.67 4.98
C LEU A 79 -19.57 -13.32 4.32
N GLY A 80 -20.52 -12.69 3.63
CA GLY A 80 -20.34 -11.41 2.95
C GLY A 80 -20.02 -10.20 3.85
N MET A 81 -19.95 -10.43 5.15
CA MET A 81 -19.58 -9.49 6.20
C MET A 81 -18.12 -9.02 6.09
N SER A 82 -17.21 -9.89 5.61
CA SER A 82 -15.81 -9.54 5.50
C SER A 82 -15.51 -8.74 4.22
N THR A 83 -14.70 -7.69 4.35
CA THR A 83 -14.18 -6.95 3.19
C THR A 83 -12.68 -7.12 3.13
N ILE A 84 -12.26 -8.05 2.28
CA ILE A 84 -10.85 -8.37 2.08
C ILE A 84 -10.41 -7.76 0.74
N LEU A 85 -9.39 -6.92 0.78
CA LEU A 85 -8.85 -6.17 -0.35
C LEU A 85 -7.38 -6.56 -0.59
N ASN A 86 -6.99 -6.62 -1.87
CA ASN A 86 -5.58 -6.80 -2.24
C ASN A 86 -5.13 -5.67 -3.17
N PHE A 87 -4.21 -4.86 -2.69
CA PHE A 87 -3.57 -3.78 -3.42
C PHE A 87 -2.30 -4.31 -4.07
N TYR A 88 -2.22 -4.26 -5.39
CA TYR A 88 -1.08 -4.79 -6.11
C TYR A 88 -0.57 -3.82 -7.17
N GLY A 89 0.74 -3.85 -7.42
CA GLY A 89 1.38 -3.00 -8.41
C GLY A 89 2.82 -2.67 -8.05
N PRO A 90 3.50 -1.86 -8.86
CA PRO A 90 4.89 -1.49 -8.64
C PRO A 90 5.13 -0.87 -7.25
N PRO A 91 6.36 -0.96 -6.72
CA PRO A 91 6.71 -0.28 -5.48
C PRO A 91 6.60 1.25 -5.65
N GLY A 92 6.29 1.96 -4.56
CA GLY A 92 6.27 3.43 -4.56
C GLY A 92 5.02 4.09 -5.18
N THR A 93 4.03 3.31 -5.61
CA THR A 93 2.73 3.81 -6.13
C THR A 93 1.72 4.20 -5.05
N GLY A 94 2.07 4.04 -3.76
CA GLY A 94 1.26 4.54 -2.64
C GLY A 94 0.27 3.55 -2.04
N LYS A 95 0.43 2.23 -2.24
CA LYS A 95 -0.42 1.18 -1.64
C LYS A 95 -0.62 1.35 -0.12
N THR A 96 0.46 1.49 0.64
CA THR A 96 0.43 1.70 2.10
C THR A 96 -0.31 2.99 2.48
N LEU A 97 -0.06 4.09 1.75
CA LEU A 97 -0.75 5.36 1.98
C LEU A 97 -2.25 5.25 1.68
N ALA A 98 -2.62 4.55 0.61
CA ALA A 98 -4.00 4.33 0.23
C ALA A 98 -4.76 3.45 1.24
N ALA A 99 -4.10 2.48 1.86
CA ALA A 99 -4.69 1.65 2.90
C ALA A 99 -5.03 2.46 4.15
N GLU A 100 -4.08 3.27 4.65
CA GLU A 100 -4.35 4.17 5.77
C GLU A 100 -5.40 5.24 5.40
N ALA A 101 -5.34 5.77 4.18
CA ALA A 101 -6.30 6.74 3.69
C ALA A 101 -7.73 6.17 3.59
N LEU A 102 -7.88 4.90 3.21
CA LEU A 102 -9.16 4.20 3.23
C LEU A 102 -9.70 4.12 4.66
N ALA A 103 -8.86 3.71 5.62
CA ALA A 103 -9.25 3.67 7.03
C ALA A 103 -9.70 5.05 7.55
N GLY A 104 -8.97 6.13 7.22
CA GLY A 104 -9.33 7.49 7.62
C GLY A 104 -10.54 8.08 6.88
N THR A 105 -10.86 7.55 5.69
CA THR A 105 -12.11 7.88 4.98
C THR A 105 -13.31 7.22 5.66
N LEU A 106 -13.11 6.04 6.23
CA LEU A 106 -14.11 5.29 7.00
C LEU A 106 -14.17 5.69 8.49
N ASP A 107 -13.26 6.56 8.93
CA ASP A 107 -13.05 6.96 10.34
C ASP A 107 -12.80 5.76 11.29
N LEU A 108 -12.07 4.77 10.79
CA LEU A 108 -11.73 3.56 11.53
C LEU A 108 -10.28 3.62 12.04
N PRO A 109 -9.97 2.98 13.18
CA PRO A 109 -8.59 2.73 13.58
C PRO A 109 -7.84 1.90 12.54
N PHE A 110 -6.52 1.99 12.55
CA PHE A 110 -5.64 1.32 11.59
C PHE A 110 -4.57 0.51 12.33
N ILE A 111 -4.40 -0.74 11.92
CA ILE A 111 -3.33 -1.62 12.38
C ILE A 111 -2.47 -1.96 11.16
N GLN A 112 -1.20 -1.61 11.20
CA GLN A 112 -0.23 -1.95 10.16
C GLN A 112 0.66 -3.10 10.64
N LEU A 113 0.83 -4.11 9.81
CA LEU A 113 1.64 -5.28 10.05
C LEU A 113 2.60 -5.47 8.88
N GLY A 114 3.90 -5.37 9.16
CA GLY A 114 4.93 -5.84 8.23
C GLY A 114 5.27 -7.31 8.53
N ILE A 115 5.57 -8.10 7.51
CA ILE A 115 5.99 -9.51 7.69
C ILE A 115 7.19 -9.63 8.63
N ALA A 116 8.17 -8.72 8.53
CA ALA A 116 9.31 -8.69 9.45
C ALA A 116 8.92 -8.47 10.92
N GLU A 117 7.81 -7.75 11.19
CA GLU A 117 7.28 -7.58 12.55
C GLU A 117 6.58 -8.84 13.06
N LEU A 118 5.94 -9.60 12.17
CA LEU A 118 5.31 -10.88 12.51
C LEU A 118 6.36 -11.94 12.88
N GLU A 119 7.51 -11.94 12.21
CA GLU A 119 8.64 -12.85 12.49
C GLU A 119 9.42 -12.48 13.77
N SER A 120 9.54 -11.19 14.09
CA SER A 120 10.42 -10.72 15.17
C SER A 120 9.76 -10.56 16.55
N LYS A 121 8.44 -10.28 16.61
CA LYS A 121 7.79 -9.89 17.88
C LYS A 121 7.65 -11.03 18.90
N PHE A 122 7.74 -12.29 18.48
CA PHE A 122 7.72 -13.43 19.40
C PHE A 122 8.64 -14.55 18.91
N MET A 123 9.64 -14.89 19.71
CA MET A 123 10.46 -16.08 19.50
C MET A 123 9.56 -17.32 19.62
N GLY A 124 9.09 -17.87 18.50
CA GLY A 124 8.62 -19.26 18.42
C GLY A 124 7.17 -19.55 18.02
N ASP A 125 6.33 -18.59 17.63
CA ASP A 125 5.01 -18.91 17.03
C ASP A 125 4.41 -17.76 16.18
N THR A 126 4.85 -17.63 14.93
CA THR A 126 4.34 -16.66 13.96
C THR A 126 2.83 -16.80 13.68
N ALA A 127 2.24 -18.00 13.85
CA ALA A 127 0.80 -18.20 13.69
C ALA A 127 -0.01 -17.53 14.81
N LYS A 128 0.45 -17.62 16.06
CA LYS A 128 -0.18 -16.88 17.18
C LYS A 128 -0.15 -15.38 16.98
N ASN A 129 0.89 -14.85 16.34
CA ASN A 129 1.02 -13.43 16.05
C ASN A 129 -0.07 -12.95 15.09
N ILE A 130 -0.39 -13.75 14.06
CA ILE A 130 -1.48 -13.47 13.13
C ILE A 130 -2.81 -13.46 13.88
N GLN A 131 -3.10 -14.51 14.67
CA GLN A 131 -4.34 -14.61 15.45
C GLN A 131 -4.54 -13.41 16.39
N ALA A 132 -3.48 -13.04 17.15
CA ALA A 132 -3.53 -11.91 18.05
C ALA A 132 -3.73 -10.57 17.33
N ALA A 133 -3.25 -10.43 16.08
CA ALA A 133 -3.48 -9.24 15.29
C ALA A 133 -4.92 -9.13 14.79
N PHE A 134 -5.51 -10.24 14.35
CA PHE A 134 -6.93 -10.30 13.98
C PHE A 134 -7.84 -10.07 15.19
N GLU A 135 -7.49 -10.59 16.38
CA GLU A 135 -8.21 -10.30 17.61
C GLU A 135 -8.16 -8.80 17.94
N ALA A 136 -6.97 -8.19 17.91
CA ALA A 136 -6.83 -6.75 18.13
C ALA A 136 -7.68 -5.92 17.14
N ALA A 137 -7.70 -6.32 15.87
CA ALA A 137 -8.51 -5.67 14.84
C ALA A 137 -10.02 -5.81 15.11
N ARG A 138 -10.47 -6.98 15.58
CA ARG A 138 -11.87 -7.21 15.97
C ARG A 138 -12.26 -6.37 17.19
N GLU A 139 -11.46 -6.39 18.25
CA GLU A 139 -11.73 -5.64 19.48
C GLU A 139 -11.81 -4.12 19.26
N SER A 140 -10.97 -3.60 18.37
CA SER A 140 -10.89 -2.17 18.07
C SER A 140 -11.69 -1.72 16.86
N SER A 141 -12.37 -2.64 16.15
CA SER A 141 -13.01 -2.36 14.86
C SER A 141 -12.04 -1.67 13.87
N ALA A 142 -10.79 -2.11 13.87
CA ALA A 142 -9.74 -1.52 13.04
C ALA A 142 -9.67 -2.15 11.65
N VAL A 143 -9.22 -1.34 10.68
CA VAL A 143 -8.69 -1.85 9.43
C VAL A 143 -7.33 -2.48 9.69
N ILE A 144 -7.18 -3.77 9.34
CA ILE A 144 -5.90 -4.49 9.42
C ILE A 144 -5.22 -4.46 8.06
N PHE A 145 -3.97 -3.98 8.02
CA PHE A 145 -3.18 -3.84 6.81
C PHE A 145 -1.89 -4.66 6.89
N PHE A 146 -1.72 -5.57 5.94
CA PHE A 146 -0.53 -6.39 5.76
C PHE A 146 0.33 -5.80 4.63
N ASP A 147 1.45 -5.18 4.99
CA ASP A 147 2.41 -4.64 4.03
C ASP A 147 3.38 -5.73 3.54
N GLU A 148 3.84 -5.58 2.30
CA GLU A 148 4.78 -6.50 1.63
C GLU A 148 4.32 -7.98 1.62
N ALA A 149 3.01 -8.23 1.60
CA ALA A 149 2.35 -9.53 1.78
C ALA A 149 2.66 -10.60 0.69
N ASP A 150 3.64 -10.36 -0.18
CA ASP A 150 4.06 -11.25 -1.26
C ASP A 150 4.44 -12.65 -0.76
N THR A 151 5.12 -12.75 0.40
CA THR A 151 5.52 -14.05 0.98
C THR A 151 4.31 -14.82 1.51
N LEU A 152 3.32 -14.13 2.06
CA LEU A 152 2.10 -14.74 2.60
C LEU A 152 1.15 -15.17 1.47
N LEU A 153 0.96 -14.32 0.47
CA LEU A 153 -0.01 -14.55 -0.62
C LEU A 153 0.55 -15.37 -1.79
N GLY A 154 1.87 -15.63 -1.77
CA GLY A 154 2.55 -16.44 -2.76
C GLY A 154 2.14 -17.92 -2.75
N LYS A 155 2.32 -18.61 -3.89
CA LYS A 155 2.15 -20.07 -3.99
C LYS A 155 2.96 -20.82 -2.94
N ARG A 156 2.44 -21.98 -2.51
CA ARG A 156 3.17 -22.92 -1.66
C ARG A 156 4.50 -23.30 -2.29
N LEU A 157 5.56 -23.31 -1.48
CA LEU A 157 6.87 -23.80 -1.89
C LEU A 157 6.79 -25.33 -1.97
N SER A 158 6.90 -25.89 -3.17
CA SER A 158 6.73 -27.32 -3.44
C SER A 158 7.99 -28.15 -3.21
N SER A 159 9.15 -27.51 -3.11
CA SER A 159 10.42 -28.16 -2.73
C SER A 159 10.59 -28.02 -1.22
N VAL A 160 10.18 -29.05 -0.47
CA VAL A 160 10.40 -29.12 0.98
C VAL A 160 11.89 -29.28 1.23
N THR A 161 12.59 -28.18 1.47
CA THR A 161 13.98 -28.20 1.94
C THR A 161 14.08 -27.33 3.19
N GLN A 162 13.91 -27.98 4.35
CA GLN A 162 14.14 -27.47 5.71
C GLN A 162 13.04 -26.59 6.35
N GLY A 163 13.05 -26.55 7.69
CA GLY A 163 11.94 -26.13 8.56
C GLY A 163 11.36 -24.72 8.37
N VAL A 164 12.04 -23.85 7.61
CA VAL A 164 11.56 -22.50 7.26
C VAL A 164 10.30 -22.57 6.36
N ASP A 165 10.23 -23.55 5.45
CA ASP A 165 9.07 -23.70 4.56
C ASP A 165 7.80 -24.13 5.31
N ASN A 166 7.95 -24.85 6.42
CA ASN A 166 6.83 -25.27 7.26
C ASN A 166 6.22 -24.10 8.03
N GLU A 167 7.05 -23.18 8.50
CA GLU A 167 6.59 -21.99 9.23
C GLU A 167 5.78 -21.07 8.33
N VAL A 168 6.25 -20.81 7.11
CA VAL A 168 5.52 -20.00 6.12
C VAL A 168 4.17 -20.65 5.77
N ASN A 169 4.13 -21.97 5.60
CA ASN A 169 2.87 -22.67 5.32
C ASN A 169 1.90 -22.65 6.52
N ALA A 170 2.41 -22.70 7.76
CA ALA A 170 1.60 -22.57 8.96
C ALA A 170 1.01 -21.15 9.10
N MET A 171 1.81 -20.11 8.82
CA MET A 171 1.34 -18.72 8.76
C MET A 171 0.22 -18.56 7.73
N ARG A 172 0.40 -19.08 6.52
CA ARG A 172 -0.63 -19.02 5.46
C ARG A 172 -1.92 -19.70 5.86
N SER A 173 -1.82 -20.91 6.42
CA SER A 173 -3.00 -21.67 6.85
C SER A 173 -3.75 -20.94 7.94
N THR A 174 -3.03 -20.35 8.90
CA THR A 174 -3.61 -19.54 9.98
C THR A 174 -4.27 -18.28 9.43
N LEU A 175 -3.63 -17.59 8.50
CA LEU A 175 -4.19 -16.41 7.85
C LEU A 175 -5.49 -16.71 7.11
N LEU A 176 -5.56 -17.83 6.37
CA LEU A 176 -6.79 -18.25 5.69
C LEU A 176 -7.94 -18.51 6.67
N ILE A 177 -7.66 -19.18 7.79
CA ILE A 177 -8.64 -19.45 8.84
C ILE A 177 -9.14 -18.14 9.47
N GLU A 178 -8.23 -17.21 9.79
CA GLU A 178 -8.62 -15.92 10.36
C GLU A 178 -9.43 -15.09 9.37
N LEU A 179 -9.07 -15.07 8.07
CA LEU A 179 -9.83 -14.35 7.04
C LEU A 179 -11.27 -14.86 6.89
N GLU A 180 -11.52 -16.16 7.06
CA GLU A 180 -12.88 -16.73 7.04
C GLU A 180 -13.72 -16.31 8.24
N ARG A 181 -13.08 -16.05 9.38
CA ARG A 181 -13.72 -15.70 10.64
C ARG A 181 -13.80 -14.20 10.87
N PHE A 182 -13.06 -13.41 10.08
CA PHE A 182 -12.89 -11.99 10.33
C PHE A 182 -14.07 -11.19 9.80
N ASP A 183 -14.84 -10.62 10.71
CA ASP A 183 -15.90 -9.65 10.43
C ASP A 183 -15.32 -8.22 10.49
N GLY A 184 -14.63 -7.82 9.42
CA GLY A 184 -13.94 -6.54 9.35
C GLY A 184 -13.30 -6.27 8.00
N ILE A 185 -12.37 -5.30 7.96
CA ILE A 185 -11.68 -4.88 6.74
C ILE A 185 -10.21 -5.28 6.82
N ALA A 186 -9.81 -6.20 5.94
CA ALA A 186 -8.42 -6.63 5.80
C ALA A 186 -7.86 -6.19 4.45
N ILE A 187 -6.67 -5.61 4.46
CA ILE A 187 -6.02 -5.08 3.26
C ILE A 187 -4.63 -5.71 3.15
N PHE A 188 -4.31 -6.26 1.99
CA PHE A 188 -2.98 -6.74 1.65
C PHE A 188 -2.32 -5.81 0.64
N ALA A 189 -1.02 -5.54 0.77
CA ALA A 189 -0.23 -4.90 -0.27
C ALA A 189 0.84 -5.85 -0.81
N THR A 190 0.85 -6.05 -2.14
CA THR A 190 1.82 -6.88 -2.83
C THR A 190 2.53 -6.12 -3.95
N ASN A 191 3.78 -6.48 -4.22
CA ASN A 191 4.52 -5.97 -5.37
C ASN A 191 4.43 -6.93 -6.58
N PHE A 192 4.07 -8.20 -6.37
CA PHE A 192 4.04 -9.22 -7.40
C PHE A 192 2.64 -9.84 -7.58
N ALA A 193 2.10 -9.74 -8.80
CA ALA A 193 0.85 -10.39 -9.17
C ALA A 193 1.03 -11.83 -9.72
N LYS A 194 2.27 -12.27 -10.01
CA LYS A 194 2.50 -13.44 -10.88
C LYS A 194 2.59 -14.81 -10.18
N ASN A 195 2.64 -14.88 -8.86
CA ASN A 195 2.68 -16.15 -8.11
C ASN A 195 1.63 -16.20 -6.99
N TYR A 196 0.39 -15.83 -7.31
CA TYR A 196 -0.71 -15.77 -6.35
C TYR A 196 -1.29 -17.17 -6.03
N ASP A 197 -1.61 -17.43 -4.77
CA ASP A 197 -2.29 -18.65 -4.33
C ASP A 197 -3.83 -18.55 -4.47
N GLU A 198 -4.44 -19.58 -5.05
CA GLU A 198 -5.87 -19.60 -5.41
C GLU A 198 -6.79 -19.58 -4.17
N ALA A 199 -6.33 -20.11 -3.03
CA ALA A 199 -7.11 -20.08 -1.79
C ALA A 199 -7.28 -18.65 -1.27
N PHE A 200 -6.26 -17.79 -1.43
CA PHE A 200 -6.40 -16.38 -1.12
C PHE A 200 -7.27 -15.66 -2.16
N ARG A 201 -7.14 -16.02 -3.45
CA ARG A 201 -7.90 -15.38 -4.54
C ARG A 201 -9.41 -15.53 -4.31
N SER A 202 -9.85 -16.71 -3.91
CA SER A 202 -11.27 -17.00 -3.62
C SER A 202 -11.84 -16.23 -2.42
N ARG A 203 -11.02 -15.77 -1.48
CA ARG A 203 -11.44 -15.03 -0.28
C ARG A 203 -11.35 -13.52 -0.43
N ILE A 204 -10.59 -13.03 -1.41
CA ILE A 204 -10.42 -11.60 -1.65
C ILE A 204 -11.54 -11.08 -2.53
N SER A 205 -12.26 -10.10 -1.99
CA SER A 205 -13.39 -9.49 -2.68
C SER A 205 -12.97 -8.57 -3.81
N HIS A 206 -11.85 -7.83 -3.66
CA HIS A 206 -11.39 -6.87 -4.65
C HIS A 206 -9.86 -6.90 -4.79
N HIS A 207 -9.40 -6.97 -6.04
CA HIS A 207 -8.01 -6.78 -6.39
C HIS A 207 -7.86 -5.38 -7.01
N ILE A 208 -7.29 -4.45 -6.25
CA ILE A 208 -7.12 -3.05 -6.67
C ILE A 208 -5.71 -2.88 -7.25
N LYS A 209 -5.66 -2.52 -8.54
CA LYS A 209 -4.41 -2.31 -9.26
C LYS A 209 -3.91 -0.89 -9.06
N PHE A 210 -2.65 -0.76 -8.67
CA PHE A 210 -1.92 0.49 -8.59
C PHE A 210 -0.91 0.56 -9.73
N ASP A 211 -1.25 1.32 -10.76
CA ASP A 211 -0.35 1.61 -11.86
C ASP A 211 0.56 2.80 -11.55
N LEU A 212 1.61 2.96 -12.36
CA LEU A 212 2.39 4.20 -12.34
C LEU A 212 1.49 5.38 -12.73
N PRO A 213 1.69 6.57 -12.14
CA PRO A 213 0.84 7.73 -12.41
C PRO A 213 0.96 8.16 -13.88
N ASP A 214 -0.20 8.36 -14.50
CA ASP A 214 -0.29 9.03 -15.80
C ASP A 214 0.12 10.50 -15.71
N PHE A 215 0.20 11.16 -16.86
CA PHE A 215 0.61 12.56 -16.95
C PHE A 215 -0.24 13.50 -16.08
N ALA A 216 -1.57 13.31 -16.05
CA ALA A 216 -2.48 14.15 -15.27
C ALA A 216 -2.33 13.91 -13.76
N ALA A 217 -2.08 12.67 -13.33
CA ALA A 217 -1.73 12.32 -11.97
C ALA A 217 -0.37 12.93 -11.57
N ARG A 218 0.64 12.85 -12.43
CA ARG A 218 1.96 13.47 -12.17
C ARG A 218 1.86 14.98 -12.02
N LYS A 219 1.07 15.69 -12.86
CA LYS A 219 0.81 17.13 -12.67
C LYS A 219 0.26 17.45 -11.30
N ARG A 220 -0.77 16.71 -10.86
CA ARG A 220 -1.36 16.87 -9.53
C ARG A 220 -0.36 16.56 -8.42
N MET A 221 0.50 15.57 -8.61
CA MET A 221 1.56 15.22 -7.65
C MET A 221 2.60 16.33 -7.54
N TRP A 222 3.10 16.86 -8.66
CA TRP A 222 4.05 17.97 -8.67
C TRP A 222 3.47 19.24 -8.06
N ASP A 223 2.22 19.59 -8.40
CA ASP A 223 1.53 20.73 -7.80
C ASP A 223 1.42 20.59 -6.26
N ARG A 224 1.06 19.40 -5.78
CA ARG A 224 0.99 19.11 -4.34
C ARG A 224 2.35 19.22 -3.64
N MET A 225 3.41 18.75 -4.30
CA MET A 225 4.76 18.76 -3.73
C MET A 225 5.39 20.16 -3.69
N LEU A 226 5.06 21.00 -4.68
CA LEU A 226 5.48 22.39 -4.73
C LEU A 226 4.57 23.22 -3.81
N VAL A 227 4.68 23.09 -2.49
CA VAL A 227 3.86 23.90 -1.57
C VAL A 227 4.14 25.40 -1.72
N LYS A 228 3.15 26.25 -1.40
CA LYS A 228 3.24 27.72 -1.60
C LYS A 228 4.44 28.38 -0.91
N GLY A 229 4.94 27.78 0.16
CA GLY A 229 6.10 28.29 0.91
C GLY A 229 7.45 28.05 0.24
N ILE A 230 7.52 27.25 -0.84
CA ILE A 230 8.76 27.05 -1.59
C ILE A 230 8.96 28.23 -2.54
N PRO A 231 10.01 29.04 -2.38
CA PRO A 231 10.31 30.10 -3.34
C PRO A 231 10.72 29.47 -4.67
N ILE A 232 10.08 29.89 -5.77
CA ILE A 232 10.36 29.38 -7.11
C ILE A 232 10.97 30.46 -7.98
N ALA A 233 11.93 30.06 -8.83
CA ALA A 233 12.45 30.88 -9.91
C ALA A 233 11.70 30.50 -11.20
N GLY A 234 10.81 31.38 -11.66
CA GLY A 234 10.01 31.18 -12.87
C GLY A 234 8.52 30.96 -12.60
N GLU A 235 7.79 30.56 -13.64
CA GLU A 235 6.35 30.35 -13.59
C GLU A 235 6.00 28.96 -13.06
N ARG A 236 5.19 28.91 -11.99
CA ARG A 236 4.77 27.67 -11.34
C ARG A 236 4.14 26.65 -12.31
N GLY A 237 3.25 27.12 -13.18
CA GLY A 237 2.53 26.25 -14.12
C GLY A 237 3.49 25.55 -15.08
N LEU A 238 4.45 26.29 -15.63
CA LEU A 238 5.47 25.78 -16.53
C LEU A 238 6.42 24.78 -15.83
N LEU A 239 6.82 25.07 -14.59
CA LEU A 239 7.61 24.14 -13.77
C LEU A 239 6.89 22.79 -13.58
N ILE A 240 5.59 22.83 -13.26
CA ILE A 240 4.76 21.63 -13.08
C ILE A 240 4.63 20.85 -14.40
N GLU A 241 4.37 21.54 -15.51
CA GLU A 241 4.26 20.94 -16.85
C GLU A 241 5.55 20.18 -17.20
N ASN A 242 6.68 20.89 -17.20
CA ASN A 242 7.98 20.34 -17.57
C ASN A 242 8.38 19.16 -16.67
N CYS A 243 8.19 19.29 -15.36
CA CYS A 243 8.51 18.20 -14.43
C CYS A 243 7.61 16.98 -14.67
N SER A 244 6.34 17.17 -15.03
CA SER A 244 5.40 16.08 -15.32
C SER A 244 5.74 15.32 -16.59
N GLU A 245 6.25 16.02 -17.61
CA GLU A 245 6.75 15.40 -18.84
C GLU A 245 8.06 14.63 -18.57
N LEU A 246 9.02 15.28 -17.92
CA LEU A 246 10.34 14.70 -17.64
C LEU A 246 10.30 13.54 -16.64
N SER A 247 9.28 13.46 -15.79
CA SER A 247 9.09 12.37 -14.82
C SER A 247 8.24 11.21 -15.35
N ASP A 248 8.13 11.05 -16.67
CA ASP A 248 7.45 9.88 -17.22
C ASP A 248 8.07 8.56 -16.73
N GLY A 249 7.21 7.61 -16.38
CA GLY A 249 7.56 6.35 -15.73
C GLY A 249 7.87 6.42 -14.23
N PHE A 250 7.82 7.60 -13.61
CA PHE A 250 8.11 7.72 -12.17
C PHE A 250 6.88 7.40 -11.32
N SER A 251 7.11 6.69 -10.21
CA SER A 251 6.20 6.49 -9.10
C SER A 251 6.08 7.75 -8.24
N GLY A 252 5.05 7.80 -7.38
CA GLY A 252 4.88 8.90 -6.43
C GLY A 252 6.04 9.02 -5.43
N ARG A 253 6.69 7.90 -5.09
CA ARG A 253 7.91 7.88 -4.26
C ARG A 253 9.06 8.61 -4.97
N GLU A 254 9.27 8.35 -6.25
CA GLU A 254 10.36 8.97 -7.02
C GLU A 254 10.14 10.47 -7.20
N ILE A 255 8.91 10.91 -7.49
CA ILE A 255 8.56 12.34 -7.53
C ILE A 255 8.88 13.02 -6.19
N ARG A 256 8.53 12.39 -5.07
CA ARG A 256 8.90 12.91 -3.73
C ARG A 256 10.43 12.96 -3.55
N THR A 257 11.15 11.96 -4.03
CA THR A 257 12.62 11.94 -3.98
C THR A 257 13.22 13.06 -4.83
N CYS A 258 12.66 13.40 -5.99
CA CYS A 258 13.11 14.54 -6.79
C CYS A 258 13.09 15.84 -5.96
N MET A 259 12.03 16.06 -5.18
CA MET A 259 11.94 17.22 -4.28
C MET A 259 12.99 17.18 -3.17
N ARG A 260 13.19 16.01 -2.55
CA ARG A 260 14.22 15.81 -1.52
C ARG A 260 15.64 16.09 -2.03
N LEU A 261 15.90 15.85 -3.31
CA LEU A 261 17.19 16.12 -3.94
C LEU A 261 17.32 17.55 -4.46
N SER A 262 16.24 18.15 -4.97
CA SER A 262 16.28 19.47 -5.59
C SER A 262 16.25 20.62 -4.58
N LEU A 263 15.55 20.48 -3.45
CA LEU A 263 15.50 21.53 -2.42
C LEU A 263 16.87 21.84 -1.80
N PRO A 264 17.69 20.85 -1.38
CA PRO A 264 19.05 21.14 -0.92
C PRO A 264 19.94 21.73 -2.02
N LYS A 265 19.79 21.28 -3.28
CA LYS A 265 20.54 21.85 -4.42
C LYS A 265 20.25 23.35 -4.59
N ALA A 266 18.99 23.76 -4.42
CA ALA A 266 18.61 25.17 -4.48
C ALA A 266 19.25 26.02 -3.37
N LEU A 267 19.33 25.49 -2.15
CA LEU A 267 19.99 26.16 -1.03
C LEU A 267 21.50 26.27 -1.24
N LEU A 268 22.16 25.20 -1.69
CA LEU A 268 23.60 25.19 -1.96
C LEU A 268 23.98 26.16 -3.09
N ALA A 269 23.17 26.21 -4.15
CA ALA A 269 23.38 27.17 -5.24
C ALA A 269 23.28 28.61 -4.72
N ALA A 270 22.27 28.89 -3.89
CA ALA A 270 22.05 30.21 -3.29
C ALA A 270 23.20 30.64 -2.37
N GLU A 271 23.69 29.73 -1.52
CA GLU A 271 24.83 29.96 -0.63
C GLU A 271 26.11 30.27 -1.41
N SER A 272 26.40 29.51 -2.48
CA SER A 272 27.61 29.73 -3.28
C SER A 272 27.60 31.06 -4.05
N LEU A 273 26.42 31.59 -4.36
CA LEU A 273 26.23 32.83 -5.10
C LEU A 273 25.95 34.05 -4.20
N GLY A 274 25.72 33.83 -2.90
CA GLY A 274 25.29 34.89 -1.97
C GLY A 274 23.91 35.47 -2.30
N LEU A 275 22.99 34.64 -2.82
CA LEU A 275 21.65 35.05 -3.26
C LEU A 275 20.55 34.39 -2.40
N ASP A 276 19.31 34.85 -2.53
CA ASP A 276 18.16 34.20 -1.93
C ASP A 276 17.86 32.85 -2.58
N ALA A 277 17.53 31.86 -1.76
CA ALA A 277 17.24 30.51 -2.22
C ALA A 277 15.92 30.43 -3.01
N LYS A 278 16.03 30.03 -4.28
CA LYS A 278 14.88 29.78 -5.15
C LYS A 278 15.04 28.45 -5.87
N LEU A 279 13.98 27.66 -5.88
CA LEU A 279 13.90 26.42 -6.64
C LEU A 279 13.67 26.74 -8.11
N SER A 280 14.66 26.44 -8.96
CA SER A 280 14.59 26.58 -10.41
C SER A 280 14.38 25.22 -11.09
N ILE A 281 14.11 25.26 -12.40
CA ILE A 281 13.93 24.07 -13.22
C ILE A 281 15.20 23.23 -13.30
N GLU A 282 16.38 23.84 -13.30
CA GLU A 282 17.67 23.15 -13.41
C GLU A 282 17.91 22.21 -12.21
N HIS A 283 17.52 22.62 -11.00
CA HIS A 283 17.60 21.79 -9.81
C HIS A 283 16.70 20.56 -9.90
N LEU A 284 15.48 20.74 -10.43
CA LEU A 284 14.49 19.68 -10.61
C LEU A 284 14.90 18.71 -11.71
N GLU A 285 15.34 19.21 -12.86
CA GLU A 285 15.86 18.39 -13.96
C GLU A 285 17.07 17.57 -13.52
N SER A 286 18.01 18.18 -12.78
CA SER A 286 19.17 17.49 -12.24
C SER A 286 18.75 16.32 -11.34
N ALA A 287 17.75 16.52 -10.48
CA ALA A 287 17.22 15.47 -9.62
C ALA A 287 16.52 14.36 -10.42
N ILE A 288 15.70 14.73 -11.42
CA ILE A 288 15.01 13.76 -12.28
C ILE A 288 16.03 12.91 -13.07
N LYS A 289 17.04 13.55 -13.67
CA LYS A 289 18.12 12.86 -14.41
C LYS A 289 18.87 11.89 -13.49
N GLN A 290 19.19 12.31 -12.26
CA GLN A 290 19.87 11.47 -11.28
C GLN A 290 19.08 10.20 -10.93
N ILE A 291 17.77 10.32 -10.68
CA ILE A 291 16.91 9.16 -10.38
C ILE A 291 16.77 8.26 -11.61
N ARG A 292 16.59 8.83 -12.80
CA ARG A 292 16.47 8.08 -14.04
C ARG A 292 17.72 7.25 -14.33
N ASN A 293 18.90 7.84 -14.12
CA ASN A 293 20.18 7.14 -14.28
C ASN A 293 20.32 6.00 -13.27
N ALA A 294 20.00 6.25 -11.99
CA ALA A 294 20.03 5.21 -10.96
C ALA A 294 19.09 4.04 -11.30
N ASN A 295 17.88 4.32 -11.80
CA ASN A 295 16.94 3.27 -12.23
C ASN A 295 17.46 2.47 -13.43
N ALA A 296 18.08 3.14 -14.41
CA ALA A 296 18.67 2.48 -15.56
C ALA A 296 19.85 1.57 -15.18
N GLU A 297 20.67 1.99 -14.21
CA GLU A 297 21.78 1.18 -13.67
C GLU A 297 21.27 -0.05 -12.93
N VAL A 298 20.24 0.10 -12.09
CA VAL A 298 19.62 -1.03 -11.37
C VAL A 298 18.99 -2.02 -12.35
N ALA A 299 18.29 -1.53 -13.37
CA ALA A 299 17.72 -2.36 -14.43
C ALA A 299 18.79 -3.14 -15.21
N CYS A 300 19.88 -2.48 -15.62
CA CYS A 300 20.98 -3.13 -16.34
C CYS A 300 21.79 -4.11 -15.47
N GLY A 301 21.97 -3.80 -14.18
CA GLY A 301 22.68 -4.64 -13.21
C GLY A 301 21.91 -5.91 -12.84
N GLY A 302 20.58 -5.84 -12.80
CA GLY A 302 19.69 -6.99 -12.60
C GLY A 302 19.84 -8.03 -13.71
N THR A 303 19.79 -7.60 -14.97
CA THR A 303 19.93 -8.48 -16.14
C THR A 303 21.31 -9.15 -16.19
N ARG A 304 22.37 -8.44 -15.80
CA ARG A 304 23.75 -8.97 -15.81
C ARG A 304 24.01 -9.98 -14.68
N ARG A 305 23.37 -9.84 -13.50
CA ARG A 305 23.43 -10.84 -12.43
C ARG A 305 22.60 -12.09 -12.74
N GLN A 306 21.43 -11.91 -13.38
CA GLN A 306 20.58 -13.02 -13.79
C GLN A 306 21.25 -13.85 -14.90
N SER A 307 21.88 -13.21 -15.89
CA SER A 307 22.61 -13.92 -16.95
C SER A 307 23.85 -14.68 -16.46
N ILE A 308 24.53 -14.18 -15.42
CA ILE A 308 25.68 -14.87 -14.82
C ILE A 308 25.20 -16.06 -13.96
N GLY A 309 24.12 -15.89 -13.21
CA GLY A 309 23.50 -16.98 -12.44
C GLY A 309 23.02 -18.12 -13.33
N ASP A 310 22.34 -17.79 -14.43
CA ASP A 310 21.83 -18.76 -15.40
C ASP A 310 22.96 -19.45 -16.19
N ALA A 311 24.04 -18.74 -16.52
CA ALA A 311 25.22 -19.32 -17.18
C ALA A 311 26.00 -20.27 -16.26
N ILE A 312 26.11 -19.96 -14.96
CA ILE A 312 26.76 -20.82 -13.97
C ILE A 312 25.89 -22.06 -13.68
N ALA A 313 24.57 -21.88 -13.56
CA ALA A 313 23.63 -23.00 -13.38
C ALA A 313 23.61 -23.93 -14.60
N SER A 314 23.66 -23.36 -15.82
CA SER A 314 23.67 -24.14 -17.07
C SER A 314 24.98 -24.90 -17.29
N LYS A 315 26.14 -24.33 -16.91
CA LYS A 315 27.42 -25.07 -16.93
C LYS A 315 27.45 -26.23 -15.95
N LYS A 316 26.87 -26.05 -14.76
CA LYS A 316 26.81 -27.08 -13.71
C LYS A 316 25.86 -28.24 -14.08
N LEU A 317 24.79 -27.96 -14.84
CA LEU A 317 23.87 -28.96 -15.39
C LEU A 317 24.46 -29.75 -16.58
N LEU A 318 25.39 -29.17 -17.33
CA LEU A 318 26.01 -29.81 -18.50
C LEU A 318 27.33 -30.55 -18.20
N GLY A 319 27.78 -30.56 -16.94
CA GLY A 319 28.97 -31.32 -16.52
C GLY A 319 30.29 -30.83 -17.12
N ILE A 320 30.34 -29.58 -17.61
CA ILE A 320 31.55 -28.97 -18.14
C ILE A 320 32.14 -28.09 -17.03
N ASN A 321 33.22 -28.57 -16.41
CA ASN A 321 34.07 -27.76 -15.53
C ASN A 321 34.73 -26.63 -16.32
#